data_AF-A0A254UG98-F1
#
_entry.id   AF-A0A254UG98-F1
#
_cell.length_a   1.000
_cell.length_b   1.000
_cell.length_c   1.000
_cell.angle_alpha   90.00
_cell.angle_beta   90.00
_cell.angle_gamma   90.00
#
_symmetry.space_group_name_H-M   'P 1'
#
loop_
_entity.id
_entity.type
_entity.pdbx_description
1 polymer ?
#
loop_
_entity_poly.entity_id
_entity_poly.type
_entity_poly.pdbx_seq_one_letter_code
_entity_poly.pdbx_strand_id
1 'polypeptide(L)'
;MPNPSQLLLLADHIKLSLLERQRAISLDLEPNSQDGEISRSLDSLKEGIDAVESDCARLEEANDESATDMRDQLDHLYSQYRELTSQFRGSDAAAADDPVEFTNIKKSSPDLKQPVPQHPSSKSVRFMDNAAEEDDLNRRNLFQPYRDSPSPQGVDTSEMSNQQVYDHHEQIMRDQDEQLDRLGESIGRQHQLSIQIGDELEGHVALLDDMDGHVERHQGRLDKAKRRLDKFRRSASENWSMMTIIGLIIVLVILIVLLK
;
A
#
# COMPACT_ATOMS: atom_id res chain seq x y z
N MET A 1 12.16 -2.40 -14.78
CA MET A 1 12.83 -2.18 -13.47
C MET A 1 11.82 -1.53 -12.51
N PRO A 2 11.75 -1.94 -11.23
CA PRO A 2 10.78 -1.39 -10.28
C PRO A 2 11.06 0.10 -10.04
N ASN A 3 10.06 0.94 -10.27
CA ASN A 3 10.21 2.38 -10.05
C ASN A 3 10.14 2.70 -8.55
N PRO A 4 10.97 3.62 -8.02
CA PRO A 4 10.97 3.98 -6.60
C PRO A 4 9.59 4.49 -6.12
N SER A 5 8.83 5.15 -7.00
CA SER A 5 7.46 5.58 -6.73
C SER A 5 6.47 4.42 -6.55
N GLN A 6 6.66 3.30 -7.26
CA GLN A 6 5.83 2.10 -7.10
C GLN A 6 6.11 1.42 -5.76
N LEU A 7 7.38 1.42 -5.32
CA LEU A 7 7.76 0.89 -4.01
C LEU A 7 7.18 1.72 -2.86
N LEU A 8 7.11 3.06 -3.01
CA LEU A 8 6.45 3.93 -2.04
C LEU A 8 4.94 3.63 -1.94
N LEU A 9 4.26 3.42 -3.06
CA LEU A 9 2.85 3.04 -3.08
C LEU A 9 2.63 1.67 -2.41
N LEU A 10 3.52 0.71 -2.68
CA LEU A 10 3.50 -0.60 -2.04
C LEU A 10 3.70 -0.47 -0.52
N ALA A 11 4.64 0.37 -0.07
CA ALA A 11 4.86 0.64 1.35
C ALA A 11 3.61 1.25 2.02
N ASP A 12 2.91 2.16 1.35
CA ASP A 12 1.69 2.78 1.87
C ASP A 12 0.52 1.77 1.93
N HIS A 13 0.43 0.87 0.95
CA HIS A 13 -0.52 -0.25 0.98
C HIS A 13 -0.25 -1.20 2.16
N ILE A 14 1.02 -1.57 2.38
CA ILE A 14 1.43 -2.39 3.53
C ILE A 14 1.05 -1.69 4.83
N LYS A 15 1.28 -0.38 4.95
CA LYS A 15 0.88 0.40 6.11
C LYS A 15 -0.63 0.34 6.35
N LEU A 16 -1.44 0.50 5.31
CA LEU A 16 -2.89 0.43 5.42
C LEU A 16 -3.35 -0.97 5.90
N SER A 17 -2.78 -2.03 5.31
CA SER A 17 -3.08 -3.41 5.71
C SER A 17 -2.67 -3.71 7.16
N LEU A 18 -1.58 -3.13 7.66
CA LEU A 18 -1.18 -3.24 9.06
C LEU A 18 -2.14 -2.54 10.02
N LEU A 19 -2.67 -1.37 9.64
CA LEU A 19 -3.68 -0.67 10.45
C LEU A 19 -5.01 -1.43 10.47
N GLU A 20 -5.40 -2.02 9.34
CA GLU A 20 -6.60 -2.86 9.26
C GLU A 20 -6.46 -4.11 10.13
N ARG A 21 -5.29 -4.76 10.08
CA ARG A 21 -4.93 -5.85 10.98
C ARG A 21 -5.00 -5.45 12.44
N GLN A 22 -4.40 -4.32 12.82
CA GLN A 22 -4.45 -3.82 14.21
C GLN A 22 -5.89 -3.56 14.67
N ARG A 23 -6.72 -3.04 13.76
CA ARG A 23 -8.15 -2.85 14.01
C ARG A 23 -8.88 -4.18 14.17
N ALA A 24 -8.60 -5.18 13.34
CA ALA A 24 -9.19 -6.52 13.45
C ALA A 24 -8.83 -7.18 14.79
N ILE A 25 -7.57 -7.06 15.22
CA ILE A 25 -7.09 -7.51 16.53
C ILE A 25 -7.83 -6.78 17.66
N SER A 26 -8.03 -5.46 17.55
CA SER A 26 -8.78 -4.70 18.56
C SER A 26 -10.26 -5.10 18.66
N LEU A 27 -10.81 -5.73 17.61
CA LEU A 27 -12.20 -6.18 17.52
C LEU A 27 -12.35 -7.68 17.79
N ASP A 28 -11.27 -8.40 18.13
CA ASP A 28 -11.23 -9.86 18.35
C ASP A 28 -11.73 -10.67 17.13
N LEU A 29 -11.57 -10.11 15.92
CA LEU A 29 -11.84 -10.81 14.67
C LEU A 29 -10.62 -11.64 14.25
N GLU A 30 -10.86 -12.83 13.69
CA GLU A 30 -9.81 -13.79 13.36
C GLU A 30 -8.83 -13.21 12.30
N PRO A 31 -7.54 -13.00 12.64
CA PRO A 31 -6.61 -12.21 11.83
C PRO A 31 -5.91 -13.00 10.70
N ASN A 32 -6.20 -14.30 10.56
CA ASN A 32 -5.31 -15.25 9.90
C ASN A 32 -5.17 -15.09 8.36
N SER A 33 -6.11 -14.43 7.67
CA SER A 33 -6.03 -14.29 6.21
C SER A 33 -5.10 -13.16 5.74
N GLN A 34 -4.94 -12.10 6.55
CA GLN A 34 -4.22 -10.90 6.13
C GLN A 34 -2.70 -11.03 6.31
N ASP A 35 -2.24 -11.82 7.29
CA ASP A 35 -0.82 -11.96 7.62
C ASP A 35 0.01 -12.61 6.50
N GLY A 36 -0.60 -13.52 5.74
CA GLY A 36 0.03 -14.15 4.57
C GLY A 36 0.20 -13.20 3.37
N GLU A 37 -0.62 -12.16 3.27
CA GLU A 37 -0.52 -11.15 2.20
C GLU A 37 0.45 -10.03 2.60
N ILE A 38 0.43 -9.64 3.88
CA ILE A 38 1.38 -8.66 4.44
C ILE A 38 2.82 -9.19 4.37
N SER A 39 3.04 -10.46 4.69
CA SER A 39 4.38 -11.08 4.56
C SER A 39 4.88 -11.09 3.12
N ARG A 40 4.05 -11.53 2.16
CA ARG A 40 4.41 -11.54 0.72
C ARG A 40 4.66 -10.13 0.17
N SER A 41 3.88 -9.14 0.59
CA SER A 41 4.08 -7.75 0.17
C SER A 41 5.32 -7.11 0.80
N LEU A 42 5.67 -7.45 2.05
CA LEU A 42 6.95 -7.08 2.66
C LEU A 42 8.15 -7.70 1.93
N ASP A 43 8.05 -8.97 1.53
CA ASP A 43 9.11 -9.63 0.75
C ASP A 43 9.27 -8.98 -0.64
N SER A 44 8.16 -8.65 -1.31
CA SER A 44 8.16 -7.92 -2.59
C SER A 44 8.75 -6.51 -2.44
N LEU A 45 8.43 -5.78 -1.37
CA LEU A 45 9.01 -4.47 -1.08
C LEU A 45 10.53 -4.57 -0.88
N LYS A 46 10.99 -5.59 -0.16
CA LYS A 46 12.42 -5.83 0.05
C LYS A 46 13.14 -6.13 -1.27
N GLU A 47 12.62 -7.05 -2.07
CA GLU A 47 13.20 -7.41 -3.37
C GLU A 47 13.26 -6.19 -4.31
N GLY A 48 12.23 -5.34 -4.27
CA GLY A 48 12.21 -4.08 -5.00
C GLY A 48 13.27 -3.08 -4.54
N ILE A 49 13.48 -2.94 -3.21
CA ILE A 49 14.52 -2.08 -2.64
C ILE A 49 15.92 -2.57 -3.05
N ASP A 50 16.18 -3.88 -2.95
CA ASP A 50 17.46 -4.50 -3.33
C ASP A 50 17.76 -4.27 -4.83
N ALA A 51 16.72 -4.33 -5.69
CA ALA A 51 16.85 -4.03 -7.11
C ALA A 51 17.22 -2.56 -7.37
N VAL A 52 16.56 -1.61 -6.69
CA VAL A 52 16.88 -0.17 -6.82
C VAL A 52 18.27 0.16 -6.27
N GLU A 53 18.71 -0.54 -5.22
CA GLU A 53 20.08 -0.41 -4.70
C GLU A 53 21.13 -0.81 -5.75
N SER A 54 20.89 -1.92 -6.45
CA SER A 54 21.78 -2.38 -7.52
C SER A 54 21.84 -1.41 -8.70
N ASP A 55 20.72 -0.76 -9.04
CA ASP A 55 20.66 0.28 -10.07
C ASP A 55 21.37 1.57 -9.64
N CYS A 56 21.23 1.95 -8.36
CA CYS A 56 21.93 3.10 -7.78
C CYS A 56 23.45 2.90 -7.83
N ALA A 57 23.94 1.71 -7.45
CA ALA A 57 25.37 1.38 -7.53
C ALA A 57 25.92 1.48 -8.97
N ARG A 58 25.11 1.09 -9.97
CA ARG A 58 25.48 1.19 -11.38
C ARG A 58 25.51 2.64 -11.89
N LEU A 59 24.64 3.50 -11.37
CA LEU A 59 24.59 4.94 -11.69
C LEU A 59 25.71 5.73 -11.01
N GLU A 60 26.10 5.35 -9.78
CA GLU A 60 27.29 5.89 -9.11
C GLU A 60 28.57 5.59 -9.92
N GLU A 61 28.70 4.38 -10.47
CA GLU A 61 29.84 4.02 -11.34
C GLU A 61 29.85 4.84 -12.65
N ALA A 62 28.68 5.26 -13.14
CA ALA A 62 28.53 6.14 -14.29
C ALA A 62 28.78 7.63 -13.98
N ASN A 63 28.98 8.00 -12.70
CA ASN A 63 29.14 9.37 -12.20
C ASN A 63 27.99 10.31 -12.65
N ASP A 64 26.76 9.79 -12.58
CA ASP A 64 25.54 10.52 -12.90
C ASP A 64 25.03 11.27 -11.65
N GLU A 65 24.61 12.54 -11.81
CA GLU A 65 24.12 13.39 -10.73
C GLU A 65 22.78 12.87 -10.14
N SER A 66 22.03 12.10 -10.94
CA SER A 66 20.78 11.45 -10.50
C SER A 66 20.97 10.33 -9.47
N ALA A 67 22.21 9.88 -9.24
CA ALA A 67 22.51 8.82 -8.26
C ALA A 67 22.29 9.29 -6.81
N THR A 68 22.57 10.56 -6.49
CA THR A 68 22.39 11.08 -5.13
C THR A 68 20.91 11.18 -4.75
N ASP A 69 20.08 11.67 -5.66
CA ASP A 69 18.62 11.78 -5.44
C ASP A 69 17.95 10.40 -5.28
N MET A 70 18.42 9.39 -6.02
CA MET A 70 17.94 8.02 -5.88
C MET A 70 18.38 7.38 -4.56
N ARG A 71 19.59 7.71 -4.10
CA ARG A 71 20.14 7.23 -2.83
C ARG A 71 19.37 7.79 -1.63
N ASP A 72 19.02 9.07 -1.65
CA ASP A 72 18.19 9.69 -0.61
C ASP A 72 16.78 9.04 -0.54
N GLN A 73 16.19 8.73 -1.70
CA GLN A 73 14.91 8.01 -1.78
C GLN A 73 15.02 6.58 -1.24
N LEU A 74 16.15 5.92 -1.50
CA LEU A 74 16.43 4.56 -1.05
C LEU A 74 16.61 4.50 0.48
N ASP A 75 17.32 5.46 1.07
CA ASP A 75 17.46 5.55 2.54
C ASP A 75 16.09 5.73 3.24
N HIS A 76 15.20 6.52 2.63
CA HIS A 76 13.82 6.68 3.10
C HIS A 76 13.02 5.37 2.98
N LEU A 77 13.09 4.67 1.85
CA LEU A 77 12.44 3.37 1.63
C LEU A 77 12.93 2.29 2.60
N TYR A 78 14.24 2.23 2.86
CA TYR A 78 14.81 1.31 3.85
C TYR A 78 14.31 1.59 5.27
N SER A 79 14.21 2.87 5.64
CA SER A 79 13.67 3.27 6.94
C SER A 79 12.21 2.85 7.08
N GLN A 80 11.39 3.09 6.05
CA GLN A 80 9.99 2.67 6.02
C GLN A 80 9.82 1.15 6.08
N TYR A 81 10.59 0.39 5.29
CA TYR A 81 10.57 -1.07 5.30
C TYR A 81 10.88 -1.62 6.70
N ARG A 82 11.90 -1.07 7.36
CA ARG A 82 12.29 -1.49 8.71
C ARG A 82 11.19 -1.19 9.73
N GLU A 83 10.55 -0.03 9.63
CA GLU A 83 9.45 0.35 10.50
C GLU A 83 8.24 -0.59 10.31
N LEU A 84 7.79 -0.79 9.07
CA LEU A 84 6.67 -1.68 8.72
C LEU A 84 6.93 -3.13 9.15
N THR A 85 8.15 -3.63 8.94
CA THR A 85 8.55 -4.96 9.38
C THR A 85 8.53 -5.10 10.90
N SER A 86 8.96 -4.06 11.62
CA SER A 86 8.93 -4.06 13.09
C SER A 86 7.51 -4.01 13.65
N GLN A 87 6.60 -3.27 13.00
CA GLN A 87 5.17 -3.22 13.35
C GLN A 87 4.49 -4.57 13.09
N PHE A 88 4.80 -5.22 11.96
CA PHE A 88 4.25 -6.53 11.63
C PHE A 88 4.69 -7.61 12.64
N ARG A 89 6.01 -7.74 12.87
CA ARG A 89 6.58 -8.74 13.79
C ARG A 89 6.38 -8.41 15.27
N GLY A 90 6.34 -7.14 15.63
CA GLY A 90 6.15 -6.69 17.01
C GLY A 90 4.75 -7.01 17.55
N SER A 91 3.75 -7.06 16.67
CA SER A 91 2.41 -7.55 17.00
C SER A 91 2.35 -9.07 17.16
N ASP A 92 3.16 -9.83 16.42
CA ASP A 92 3.28 -11.30 16.56
C ASP A 92 4.16 -11.73 17.73
N ALA A 93 5.07 -10.87 18.20
CA ALA A 93 5.94 -11.17 19.34
C ALA A 93 5.16 -11.29 20.67
N ALA A 94 3.91 -10.84 20.72
CA ALA A 94 3.01 -11.15 21.84
C ALA A 94 2.45 -12.59 21.78
N ALA A 95 2.62 -13.29 20.66
CA ALA A 95 2.09 -14.63 20.39
C ALA A 95 3.15 -15.69 20.07
N ALA A 96 4.45 -15.35 20.06
CA ALA A 96 5.52 -16.26 19.61
C ALA A 96 6.56 -16.54 20.71
N ASP A 97 6.17 -17.38 21.68
CA ASP A 97 7.10 -18.27 22.40
C ASP A 97 6.65 -19.72 22.14
N ASP A 98 6.74 -20.19 20.89
CA ASP A 98 6.92 -21.62 20.58
C ASP A 98 7.32 -21.82 19.10
N PRO A 99 8.44 -22.51 18.80
CA PRO A 99 8.84 -22.80 17.43
C PRO A 99 8.26 -24.14 16.98
N VAL A 100 7.29 -24.14 16.06
CA VAL A 100 6.84 -25.39 15.41
C VAL A 100 6.87 -25.31 13.89
N GLU A 101 7.99 -25.86 13.41
CA GLU A 101 8.23 -26.64 12.21
C GLU A 101 6.96 -27.25 11.55
N PHE A 102 6.65 -26.80 10.34
CA PHE A 102 5.60 -27.36 9.51
C PHE A 102 5.96 -28.78 9.05
N THR A 103 5.43 -29.79 9.74
CA THR A 103 5.33 -31.15 9.19
C THR A 103 3.90 -31.45 8.75
N ASN A 104 3.81 -31.63 7.44
CA ASN A 104 2.75 -32.28 6.68
C ASN A 104 2.14 -33.52 7.40
N ILE A 105 0.81 -33.70 7.33
CA ILE A 105 0.12 -34.94 6.86
C ILE A 105 -1.35 -35.04 7.37
N LYS A 106 -2.22 -35.40 6.42
CA LYS A 106 -3.49 -36.18 6.48
C LYS A 106 -4.84 -35.46 6.59
N LYS A 107 -5.56 -35.60 5.46
CA LYS A 107 -7.01 -35.77 5.31
C LYS A 107 -7.68 -36.45 6.51
N SER A 108 -8.60 -35.74 7.13
CA SER A 108 -9.80 -36.30 7.74
C SER A 108 -10.85 -35.20 7.92
N SER A 109 -11.88 -35.20 7.07
CA SER A 109 -13.23 -34.82 7.53
C SER A 109 -13.78 -36.00 8.35
N PRO A 110 -14.84 -35.88 9.18
CA PRO A 110 -15.80 -34.77 9.33
C PRO A 110 -16.13 -34.42 10.82
N ASP A 111 -16.77 -33.28 11.07
CA ASP A 111 -18.01 -33.29 11.89
C ASP A 111 -18.78 -31.98 11.72
N LEU A 112 -20.06 -32.09 11.39
CA LEU A 112 -21.01 -30.99 11.34
C LEU A 112 -21.38 -30.61 12.77
N LYS A 113 -21.05 -29.39 13.20
CA LYS A 113 -21.83 -28.70 14.23
C LYS A 113 -22.19 -27.30 13.76
N GLN A 114 -23.46 -27.19 13.40
CA GLN A 114 -24.25 -25.98 13.24
C GLN A 114 -23.88 -24.92 14.30
N PRO A 115 -23.69 -23.64 13.95
CA PRO A 115 -23.57 -22.58 14.93
C PRO A 115 -24.94 -22.36 15.59
N VAL A 116 -25.02 -22.63 16.90
CA VAL A 116 -26.13 -22.20 17.73
C VAL A 116 -26.06 -20.67 17.84
N PRO A 117 -27.16 -19.92 17.63
CA PRO A 117 -27.18 -18.48 17.86
C PRO A 117 -26.92 -18.20 19.35
N GLN A 118 -25.76 -17.62 19.67
CA GLN A 118 -25.47 -17.10 21.00
C GLN A 118 -26.15 -15.73 21.15
N HIS A 119 -27.41 -15.72 21.56
CA HIS A 119 -28.02 -14.50 22.11
C HIS A 119 -27.45 -14.27 23.52
N PRO A 120 -27.04 -13.04 23.90
CA PRO A 120 -26.58 -12.78 25.26
C PRO A 120 -27.74 -12.93 26.26
N SER A 121 -27.45 -13.54 27.41
CA SER A 121 -28.43 -13.81 28.48
C SER A 121 -29.12 -12.51 28.94
N SER A 122 -30.45 -12.53 28.94
CA SER A 122 -31.29 -11.43 29.44
C SER A 122 -30.95 -11.11 30.90
N LYS A 123 -30.57 -9.85 31.15
CA LYS A 123 -30.24 -9.32 32.49
C LYS A 123 -31.45 -9.44 33.42
N SER A 124 -31.29 -10.20 34.51
CA SER A 124 -32.25 -10.21 35.61
C SER A 124 -32.21 -8.86 36.34
N VAL A 125 -33.35 -8.18 36.43
CA VAL A 125 -33.53 -6.95 37.22
C VAL A 125 -33.58 -7.33 38.70
N ARG A 126 -32.53 -6.97 39.46
CA ARG A 126 -32.53 -7.01 40.92
C ARG A 126 -32.66 -5.58 41.44
N PHE A 127 -33.75 -5.33 42.16
CA PHE A 127 -33.97 -4.11 42.93
C PHE A 127 -33.07 -4.15 44.17
N MET A 128 -32.01 -3.34 44.17
CA MET A 128 -31.36 -2.87 45.40
C MET A 128 -31.61 -1.38 45.47
N ASP A 129 -32.63 -1.02 46.23
CA ASP A 129 -32.80 0.30 46.80
C ASP A 129 -31.73 0.48 47.88
N ASN A 130 -30.85 1.49 47.74
CA ASN A 130 -30.52 2.48 48.79
C ASN A 130 -29.30 3.36 48.39
N ALA A 131 -29.55 4.67 48.31
CA ALA A 131 -28.63 5.79 48.57
C ALA A 131 -27.23 5.82 47.92
N ALA A 132 -27.13 6.26 46.65
CA ALA A 132 -25.93 6.90 46.07
C ALA A 132 -26.20 7.47 44.66
N GLU A 133 -27.09 8.47 44.52
CA GLU A 133 -27.47 8.97 43.19
C GLU A 133 -26.42 9.89 42.54
N GLU A 134 -25.50 10.51 43.29
CA GLU A 134 -24.49 11.43 42.72
C GLU A 134 -23.17 10.75 42.29
N ASP A 135 -22.78 9.63 42.90
CA ASP A 135 -21.53 8.92 42.59
C ASP A 135 -21.63 7.95 41.38
N ASP A 136 -22.85 7.65 40.93
CA ASP A 136 -23.11 6.68 39.86
C ASP A 136 -22.83 7.27 38.46
N LEU A 137 -23.07 8.57 38.25
CA LEU A 137 -22.82 9.26 36.99
C LEU A 137 -21.32 9.28 36.64
N ASN A 138 -20.47 9.60 37.62
CA ASN A 138 -19.03 9.64 37.43
C ASN A 138 -18.42 8.25 37.22
N ARG A 139 -18.92 7.22 37.92
CA ARG A 139 -18.51 5.83 37.66
C ARG A 139 -18.93 5.34 36.28
N ARG A 140 -20.12 5.70 35.81
CA ARG A 140 -20.64 5.30 34.48
C ARG A 140 -19.85 5.93 33.33
N ASN A 141 -19.35 7.15 33.50
CA ASN A 141 -18.49 7.79 32.50
C ASN A 141 -17.07 7.18 32.46
N LEU A 142 -16.60 6.58 33.55
CA LEU A 142 -15.26 5.98 33.63
C LEU A 142 -15.15 4.61 32.90
N PHE A 143 -16.28 3.92 32.71
CA PHE A 143 -16.34 2.61 32.03
C PHE A 143 -16.91 2.69 30.61
N GLN A 144 -17.03 3.89 30.03
CA GLN A 144 -17.46 4.03 28.64
C GLN A 144 -16.30 3.71 27.69
N PRO A 145 -16.47 2.76 26.76
CA PRO A 145 -15.53 2.58 25.66
C PRO A 145 -15.35 3.92 24.94
N TYR A 146 -14.10 4.33 24.74
CA TYR A 146 -13.78 5.58 24.05
C TYR A 146 -14.41 5.57 22.65
N ARG A 147 -15.12 6.64 22.29
CA ARG A 147 -15.74 6.83 20.98
C ARG A 147 -15.50 8.26 20.51
N ASP A 148 -15.22 8.40 19.21
CA ASP A 148 -14.91 9.69 18.58
C ASP A 148 -16.13 10.62 18.40
N SER A 149 -17.33 10.12 18.67
CA SER A 149 -18.59 10.86 18.52
C SER A 149 -19.36 10.90 19.83
N PRO A 150 -19.95 12.06 20.21
CA PRO A 150 -20.77 12.14 21.40
C PRO A 150 -21.93 11.16 21.27
N SER A 151 -22.15 10.35 22.31
CA SER A 151 -23.29 9.43 22.38
C SER A 151 -24.57 10.20 22.01
N PRO A 152 -25.38 9.71 21.05
CA PRO A 152 -26.66 10.34 20.77
C PRO A 152 -27.43 10.44 22.09
N GLN A 153 -28.05 11.59 22.35
CA GLN A 153 -28.80 11.82 23.57
C GLN A 153 -29.77 10.65 23.74
N GLY A 154 -29.54 9.84 24.78
CA GLY A 154 -30.44 8.73 25.10
C GLY A 154 -31.83 9.30 25.32
N VAL A 155 -32.83 8.68 24.69
CA VAL A 155 -34.22 9.12 24.88
C VAL A 155 -34.55 8.98 26.35
N ASP A 156 -35.01 10.07 26.97
CA ASP A 156 -35.39 10.08 28.37
C ASP A 156 -36.66 9.23 28.57
N THR A 157 -36.47 7.99 29.02
CA THR A 157 -37.56 7.04 29.25
C THR A 157 -38.24 7.25 30.60
N SER A 158 -37.83 8.24 31.40
CA SER A 158 -38.28 8.42 32.79
C SER A 158 -39.78 8.69 32.90
N GLU A 159 -40.40 9.30 31.88
CA GLU A 159 -41.84 9.59 31.83
C GLU A 159 -42.65 8.58 30.98
N MET A 160 -42.00 7.60 30.36
CA MET A 160 -42.65 6.65 29.45
C MET A 160 -43.14 5.41 30.20
N SER A 161 -44.36 4.94 29.88
CA SER A 161 -44.83 3.63 30.37
C SER A 161 -44.02 2.49 29.73
N ASN A 162 -43.92 1.34 30.41
CA ASN A 162 -43.20 0.17 29.89
C ASN A 162 -43.65 -0.25 28.48
N GLN A 163 -44.94 -0.09 28.16
CA GLN A 163 -45.48 -0.39 26.84
C GLN A 163 -44.95 0.60 25.79
N GLN A 164 -44.94 1.89 26.10
CA GLN A 164 -44.40 2.92 25.21
C GLN A 164 -42.88 2.79 25.02
N VAL A 165 -42.15 2.39 26.07
CA VAL A 165 -40.71 2.10 25.97
C VAL A 165 -40.48 0.92 25.01
N TYR A 166 -41.29 -0.13 25.10
CA TYR A 166 -41.20 -1.29 24.21
C TYR A 166 -41.48 -0.89 22.74
N ASP A 167 -42.58 -0.19 22.49
CA ASP A 167 -42.97 0.24 21.15
C ASP A 167 -41.90 1.16 20.52
N HIS A 168 -41.33 2.06 21.33
CA HIS A 168 -40.25 2.94 20.90
C HIS A 168 -38.95 2.17 20.59
N HIS A 169 -38.59 1.16 21.39
CA HIS A 169 -37.43 0.32 21.11
C HIS A 169 -37.62 -0.51 19.85
N GLU A 170 -38.83 -1.03 19.60
CA GLU A 170 -39.15 -1.77 18.39
C GLU A 170 -39.00 -0.89 17.14
N GLN A 171 -39.39 0.39 17.22
CA GLN A 171 -39.18 1.35 16.14
C GLN A 171 -37.69 1.64 15.90
N ILE A 172 -36.91 1.85 16.97
CA ILE A 172 -35.46 2.06 16.85
C ILE A 172 -34.78 0.85 16.21
N MET A 173 -35.16 -0.37 16.58
CA MET A 173 -34.56 -1.58 16.01
C MET A 173 -34.88 -1.70 14.52
N ARG A 174 -36.10 -1.36 14.10
CA ARG A 174 -36.46 -1.29 12.67
C ARG A 174 -35.63 -0.25 11.92
N ASP A 175 -35.47 0.95 12.48
CA ASP A 175 -34.69 2.01 11.85
C ASP A 175 -33.21 1.63 11.72
N GLN A 176 -32.68 0.88 12.70
CA GLN A 176 -31.31 0.36 12.64
C GLN A 176 -31.15 -0.73 11.60
N ASP A 177 -32.08 -1.68 11.51
CA ASP A 177 -32.06 -2.73 10.49
C ASP A 177 -32.09 -2.10 9.08
N GLU A 178 -32.92 -1.07 8.86
CA GLU A 178 -32.95 -0.36 7.57
C GLU A 178 -31.61 0.34 7.26
N GLN A 179 -30.93 0.89 8.26
CA GLN A 179 -29.60 1.47 8.09
C GLN A 179 -28.54 0.41 7.77
N LEU A 180 -28.62 -0.76 8.39
CA LEU A 180 -27.72 -1.89 8.12
C LEU A 180 -27.93 -2.45 6.72
N ASP A 181 -29.16 -2.55 6.24
CA ASP A 181 -29.46 -2.97 4.87
C ASP A 181 -28.86 -2.01 3.84
N ARG A 182 -29.01 -0.69 4.06
CA ARG A 182 -28.40 0.35 3.20
C ARG A 182 -26.88 0.29 3.23
N LEU A 183 -26.30 0.06 4.42
CA LEU A 183 -24.86 -0.11 4.57
C LEU A 183 -24.37 -1.37 3.85
N GLY A 184 -25.09 -2.48 3.98
CA GLY A 184 -24.80 -3.74 3.28
C GLY A 184 -24.82 -3.57 1.76
N GLU A 185 -25.81 -2.86 1.23
CA GLU A 185 -25.87 -2.53 -0.21
C GLU A 185 -24.66 -1.68 -0.65
N SER A 186 -24.27 -0.70 0.17
CA SER A 186 -23.10 0.14 -0.11
C SER A 186 -21.79 -0.65 -0.07
N ILE A 187 -21.63 -1.53 0.91
CA ILE A 187 -20.47 -2.42 1.02
C ILE A 187 -20.42 -3.38 -0.18
N GLY A 188 -21.57 -3.91 -0.62
CA GLY A 188 -21.66 -4.74 -1.81
C GLY A 188 -21.20 -4.01 -3.08
N ARG A 189 -21.63 -2.75 -3.27
CA ARG A 189 -21.15 -1.91 -4.37
C ARG A 189 -19.66 -1.60 -4.27
N GLN A 190 -19.16 -1.31 -3.08
CA GLN A 190 -17.74 -1.04 -2.85
C GLN A 190 -16.88 -2.28 -3.14
N HIS A 191 -17.32 -3.46 -2.73
CA HIS A 191 -16.65 -4.73 -3.06
C HIS A 191 -16.60 -4.96 -4.57
N GLN A 192 -17.71 -4.72 -5.27
CA GLN A 192 -17.74 -4.83 -6.74
C GLN A 192 -16.76 -3.85 -7.42
N LEU A 193 -16.68 -2.61 -6.93
CA LEU A 193 -15.72 -1.64 -7.40
C LEU A 193 -14.27 -2.09 -7.13
N SER A 194 -14.01 -2.69 -5.97
CA SER A 194 -12.69 -3.23 -5.62
C SER A 194 -12.24 -4.33 -6.59
N ILE A 195 -13.14 -5.23 -6.98
CA ILE A 195 -12.85 -6.27 -7.99
C ILE A 195 -12.49 -5.63 -9.33
N GLN A 196 -13.27 -4.64 -9.78
CA GLN A 196 -13.00 -3.93 -11.04
C GLN A 196 -11.67 -3.18 -11.02
N ILE A 197 -11.31 -2.57 -9.88
CA ILE A 197 -10.00 -1.93 -9.70
C ILE A 197 -8.89 -2.99 -9.81
N GLY A 198 -9.08 -4.18 -9.21
CA GLY A 198 -8.15 -5.29 -9.34
C GLY A 198 -7.93 -5.71 -10.80
N ASP A 199 -9.01 -5.90 -11.55
CA ASP A 199 -8.96 -6.27 -12.97
C ASP A 199 -8.26 -5.20 -13.83
N GLU A 200 -8.54 -3.91 -13.59
CA GLU A 200 -7.90 -2.80 -14.32
C GLU A 200 -6.42 -2.66 -13.95
N LEU A 201 -6.04 -2.89 -12.68
CA LEU A 201 -4.64 -2.93 -12.26
C LEU A 201 -3.88 -4.07 -12.95
N GLU A 202 -4.46 -5.26 -13.05
CA GLU A 202 -3.86 -6.37 -13.81
C GLU A 202 -3.72 -6.01 -15.31
N GLY A 203 -4.72 -5.36 -15.90
CA GLY A 203 -4.64 -4.80 -17.24
C GLY A 203 -3.53 -3.75 -17.41
N HIS A 204 -3.36 -2.85 -16.43
CA HIS A 204 -2.28 -1.87 -16.42
C HIS A 204 -0.90 -2.50 -16.29
N VAL A 205 -0.73 -3.60 -15.55
CA VAL A 205 0.53 -4.35 -15.50
C VAL A 205 0.89 -4.89 -16.89
N ALA A 206 -0.08 -5.46 -17.60
CA ALA A 206 0.14 -5.94 -18.97
C ALA A 206 0.48 -4.80 -19.94
N LEU A 207 -0.15 -3.63 -19.78
CA LEU A 207 0.17 -2.44 -20.58
C LEU A 207 1.58 -1.91 -20.27
N LEU A 208 2.00 -1.93 -19.02
CA LEU A 208 3.33 -1.50 -18.59
C LEU A 208 4.43 -2.41 -19.15
N ASP A 209 4.20 -3.72 -19.23
CA ASP A 209 5.12 -4.68 -19.86
C ASP A 209 5.31 -4.40 -21.36
N ASP A 210 4.22 -4.14 -22.10
CA ASP A 210 4.32 -3.75 -23.51
C ASP A 210 5.02 -2.40 -23.69
N MET A 211 4.79 -1.46 -22.75
CA MET A 211 5.50 -0.19 -22.73
C MET A 211 7.01 -0.38 -22.50
N ASP A 212 7.43 -1.27 -21.60
CA ASP A 212 8.85 -1.57 -21.34
C ASP A 212 9.51 -2.16 -22.61
N GLY A 213 8.82 -3.07 -23.30
CA GLY A 213 9.25 -3.59 -24.59
C GLY A 213 9.38 -2.52 -25.68
N HIS A 214 8.51 -1.51 -25.68
CA HIS A 214 8.63 -0.34 -26.55
C HIS A 214 9.82 0.54 -26.18
N VAL A 215 10.04 0.82 -24.90
CA VAL A 215 11.18 1.60 -24.41
C VAL A 215 12.50 0.93 -24.80
N GLU A 216 12.63 -0.38 -24.60
CA GLU A 216 13.85 -1.11 -24.97
C GLU A 216 14.13 -1.06 -26.48
N ARG A 217 13.09 -1.15 -27.31
CA ARG A 217 13.21 -0.98 -28.76
C ARG A 217 13.64 0.44 -29.14
N HIS A 218 13.11 1.45 -28.47
CA HIS A 218 13.50 2.85 -28.68
C HIS A 218 14.95 3.09 -28.25
N GLN A 219 15.37 2.54 -27.11
CA GLN A 219 16.76 2.59 -26.63
C GLN A 219 17.71 1.96 -27.65
N GLY A 220 17.39 0.77 -28.17
CA GLY A 220 18.19 0.10 -29.19
C GLY A 220 18.30 0.89 -30.52
N ARG A 221 17.27 1.67 -30.88
CA ARG A 221 17.31 2.58 -32.03
C ARG A 221 18.16 3.82 -31.75
N LEU A 222 18.04 4.40 -30.55
CA LEU A 222 18.85 5.53 -30.11
C LEU A 222 20.33 5.17 -30.04
N ASP A 223 20.69 4.00 -29.51
CA ASP A 223 22.07 3.52 -29.48
C ASP A 223 22.67 3.36 -30.88
N LYS A 224 21.88 2.82 -31.82
CA LYS A 224 22.29 2.74 -33.23
C LYS A 224 22.48 4.13 -33.84
N ALA A 225 21.59 5.07 -33.54
CA ALA A 225 21.70 6.45 -33.99
C ALA A 225 22.95 7.13 -33.40
N LYS A 226 23.20 6.98 -32.10
CA LYS A 226 24.39 7.46 -31.39
C LYS A 226 25.66 6.91 -32.00
N ARG A 227 25.74 5.59 -32.26
CA ARG A 227 26.90 4.97 -32.94
C ARG A 227 27.15 5.52 -34.34
N ARG A 228 26.08 5.81 -35.10
CA ARG A 228 26.20 6.44 -36.43
C ARG A 228 26.71 7.88 -36.31
N LEU A 229 26.21 8.64 -35.34
CA LEU A 229 26.66 9.99 -35.06
C LEU A 229 28.13 10.03 -34.62
N ASP A 230 28.56 9.10 -33.76
CA ASP A 230 29.96 8.99 -33.35
C ASP A 230 30.89 8.63 -34.51
N LYS A 231 30.45 7.72 -35.39
CA LYS A 231 31.18 7.42 -36.64
C LYS A 231 31.28 8.66 -37.52
N PHE A 232 30.18 9.39 -37.72
CA PHE A 232 30.18 10.61 -38.51
C PHE A 232 31.11 11.67 -37.91
N ARG A 233 31.09 11.86 -36.58
CA ARG A 233 31.97 12.80 -35.87
C ARG A 233 33.45 12.45 -36.10
N ARG A 234 33.83 11.18 -35.96
CA ARG A 234 35.20 10.72 -36.22
C ARG A 234 35.61 10.89 -37.69
N SER A 235 34.75 10.50 -38.63
CA SER A 235 35.02 10.67 -40.06
C SER A 235 35.06 12.15 -40.48
N ALA A 236 34.30 13.02 -39.82
CA ALA A 236 34.37 14.46 -40.07
C ALA A 236 35.70 15.05 -39.58
N SER A 237 36.18 14.70 -38.38
CA SER A 237 37.43 15.27 -37.84
C SER A 237 38.66 14.89 -38.66
N GLU A 238 38.70 13.67 -39.20
CA GLU A 238 39.85 13.19 -39.98
C GLU A 238 39.93 13.82 -41.37
N ASN A 239 38.79 14.02 -42.03
CA ASN A 239 38.74 14.58 -43.37
C ASN A 239 38.75 16.12 -43.39
N TRP A 240 38.25 16.78 -42.34
CA TRP A 240 38.24 18.24 -42.27
C TRP A 240 39.64 18.84 -42.21
N SER A 241 40.58 18.24 -41.46
CA SER A 241 41.95 18.76 -41.38
C SER A 241 42.68 18.69 -42.73
N MET A 242 42.50 17.60 -43.49
CA MET A 242 43.04 17.47 -44.83
C MET A 242 42.40 18.50 -45.79
N MET A 243 41.08 18.69 -45.70
CA MET A 243 40.35 19.60 -46.58
C MET A 243 40.67 21.08 -46.27
N THR A 244 40.89 21.44 -45.01
CA THR A 244 41.35 22.79 -44.65
C THR A 244 42.76 23.07 -45.15
N ILE A 245 43.68 22.09 -45.07
CA ILE A 245 45.03 22.21 -45.63
C ILE A 245 44.97 22.43 -47.16
N ILE A 246 44.19 21.62 -47.89
CA ILE A 246 44.01 21.78 -49.35
C ILE A 246 43.41 23.16 -49.67
N GLY A 247 42.40 23.60 -48.91
CA GLY A 247 41.80 24.93 -49.07
C GLY A 247 42.81 26.06 -48.85
N LEU A 248 43.65 25.98 -47.82
CA LEU A 248 44.71 26.97 -47.56
C LEU A 248 45.74 27.02 -48.70
N ILE A 249 46.10 25.88 -49.29
CA ILE A 249 46.99 25.83 -50.46
C ILE A 249 46.37 26.56 -51.65
N ILE A 250 45.09 26.32 -51.94
CA ILE A 250 44.37 27.00 -53.03
C ILE A 250 44.35 28.51 -52.81
N VAL A 251 44.03 28.95 -51.58
CA VAL A 251 44.03 30.37 -51.22
C VAL A 251 45.42 30.99 -51.40
N LEU A 252 46.48 30.30 -50.99
CA LEU A 252 47.87 30.74 -51.18
C LEU A 252 48.21 30.92 -52.67
N VAL A 253 47.84 29.94 -53.52
CA VAL A 253 48.09 30.01 -54.98
C VAL A 253 47.36 31.19 -55.60
N ILE A 254 46.10 31.43 -55.22
CA ILE A 254 45.33 32.59 -55.70
C ILE A 254 46.02 33.90 -55.28
N LEU A 255 46.47 34.00 -54.03
CA LEU A 255 47.21 35.16 -53.55
C LEU A 255 48.50 35.41 -54.33
N ILE A 256 49.26 34.35 -54.65
CA ILE A 256 50.47 34.44 -55.47
C ILE A 256 50.15 34.96 -56.88
N VAL A 257 49.08 34.47 -57.51
CA VAL A 257 48.67 34.92 -58.84
C VAL A 257 48.19 36.37 -58.84
N LEU A 258 47.51 36.80 -57.78
CA LEU A 258 47.04 38.19 -57.66
C LEU A 258 48.15 39.18 -57.30
N LEU A 259 49.16 38.73 -56.53
CA LEU A 259 50.23 39.60 -56.02
C LEU A 259 51.43 39.67 -56.97
N LYS A 260 51.55 38.74 -57.91
CA LYS A 260 52.57 38.71 -58.97
C LYS A 260 52.08 39.45 -60.21
#